data_AF-A0A077XUB3-F1
#
_entry.id   AF-A0A077XUB3-F1
#
_cell.length_a   1.000
_cell.length_b   1.000
_cell.length_c   1.000
_cell.angle_alpha   90.00
_cell.angle_beta   90.00
_cell.angle_gamma   90.00
#
_symmetry.space_group_name_H-M   'P 1'
#
loop_
_entity.id
_entity.type
_entity.pdbx_description
1 polymer ?
#
loop_
_entity_poly.entity_id
_entity_poly.type
_entity_poly.pdbx_seq_one_letter_code
_entity_poly.pdbx_strand_id
1 'polypeptide(L)'
;MKNKKIIFILLTFLFTVILQGCKKEWLEIRSSKGLVIPSTLSDAEAILNRTTIMNEGRTSPLGDIAAGDFIVPSSYWRSLVPWQANAYLWKEELFVDNIGLEN
;
A
#
# COMPACT_ATOMS: atom_id res chain seq x y z
N MET A 1 36.66 -21.67 29.25
CA MET A 1 37.32 -20.63 28.41
C MET A 1 37.06 -20.79 26.90
N LYS A 2 37.03 -22.02 26.33
CA LYS A 2 36.75 -22.24 24.89
C LYS A 2 35.37 -21.74 24.43
N ASN A 3 34.31 -21.94 25.22
CA ASN A 3 32.95 -21.52 24.86
C ASN A 3 32.79 -19.99 24.80
N LYS A 4 33.48 -19.25 25.70
CA LYS A 4 33.50 -17.77 25.66
C LYS A 4 34.22 -17.25 24.42
N LYS A 5 35.28 -17.93 23.95
CA LYS A 5 35.98 -17.59 22.71
C LYS A 5 35.09 -17.82 21.48
N ILE A 6 34.33 -18.92 21.44
CA ILE A 6 33.38 -19.21 20.35
C ILE A 6 32.27 -18.15 20.30
N ILE A 7 31.68 -17.79 21.45
CA ILE A 7 30.65 -16.75 21.52
C ILE A 7 31.21 -15.40 21.04
N PHE A 8 32.43 -15.06 21.43
CA PHE A 8 33.09 -13.83 20.99
C PHE A 8 33.34 -13.80 19.48
N ILE A 9 33.74 -14.93 18.88
CA ILE A 9 33.91 -15.06 17.43
C ILE A 9 32.57 -14.88 16.71
N LEU A 10 31.49 -15.50 17.21
CA LEU A 10 30.15 -15.37 16.63
C LEU A 10 29.62 -13.94 16.70
N LEU A 11 29.82 -13.25 17.82
CA LEU A 11 29.41 -11.85 17.97
C LEU A 11 30.21 -10.92 17.04
N THR A 12 31.51 -11.18 16.87
CA THR A 12 32.36 -10.41 15.95
C THR A 12 31.92 -10.62 14.50
N PHE A 13 31.59 -11.86 14.12
CA PHE A 13 31.09 -12.19 12.79
C PHE A 13 29.71 -11.57 12.52
N LEU A 14 28.81 -11.58 13.49
CA LEU A 14 27.50 -10.94 13.36
C LEU A 14 27.66 -9.42 13.16
N PHE A 15 28.57 -8.79 13.90
CA PHE A 15 28.84 -7.36 13.78
C PHE A 15 29.36 -6.96 12.39
N THR A 16 30.24 -7.77 11.78
CA THR A 16 30.76 -7.48 10.43
C THR A 16 29.71 -7.65 9.34
N VAL A 17 28.73 -8.54 9.52
CA VAL A 17 27.60 -8.71 8.59
C VAL A 17 26.65 -7.51 8.64
N ILE A 18 26.39 -6.95 9.83
CA ILE A 18 25.50 -5.79 10.00
C ILE A 18 26.09 -4.51 9.37
N LEU A 19 27.42 -4.42 9.28
CA LEU A 19 28.12 -3.28 8.67
C LEU A 19 28.18 -3.33 7.14
N GLN A 20 27.71 -4.41 6.50
CA GLN A 20 27.59 -4.51 5.04
C GLN A 20 26.33 -3.75 4.59
N GLY A 21 26.47 -2.47 4.25
CA GLY A 21 25.41 -1.68 3.60
C GLY A 21 25.29 -1.95 2.10
N CYS A 22 24.24 -1.42 1.48
CA CYS A 22 24.15 -1.38 0.02
C CYS A 22 25.36 -0.62 -0.55
N LYS A 23 25.98 -1.17 -1.60
CA LYS A 23 27.15 -0.57 -2.21
C LYS A 23 26.81 0.81 -2.80
N LYS A 24 27.78 1.72 -2.82
CA LYS A 24 27.62 3.08 -3.37
C LYS A 24 27.08 3.04 -4.81
N GLU A 25 27.56 2.08 -5.60
CA GLU A 25 27.11 1.88 -6.98
C GLU A 25 25.61 1.54 -7.06
N TRP A 26 25.05 0.80 -6.09
CA TRP A 26 23.62 0.49 -6.04
C TRP A 26 22.78 1.74 -5.75
N LEU A 27 23.27 2.63 -4.88
CA LEU A 27 22.60 3.89 -4.54
C LEU A 27 22.72 4.94 -5.66
N GLU A 28 23.76 4.84 -6.49
CA GLU A 28 23.98 5.74 -7.64
C GLU A 28 23.30 5.28 -8.93
N ILE A 29 22.85 4.02 -9.00
CA ILE A 29 21.94 3.58 -10.07
C ILE A 29 20.66 4.39 -9.92
N ARG A 30 20.54 5.44 -10.74
CA ARG A 30 19.26 6.12 -10.94
C ARG A 30 18.27 5.05 -11.37
N SER A 31 17.16 4.94 -10.63
CA SER A 31 16.00 4.17 -11.09
C SER A 31 15.76 4.50 -12.55
N SER A 32 15.67 3.47 -13.39
CA SER A 32 15.37 3.62 -14.81
C SER A 32 14.07 4.41 -14.94
N LYS A 33 14.19 5.71 -15.20
CA LYS A 33 13.06 6.61 -15.49
C LYS A 33 12.34 6.25 -16.80
N GLY A 34 12.79 5.18 -17.48
CA GLY A 34 12.10 4.58 -18.63
C GLY A 34 10.76 3.93 -18.30
N LEU A 35 10.36 3.87 -17.02
CA LEU A 35 8.97 3.65 -16.66
C LEU A 35 8.15 4.90 -17.02
N VAL A 36 7.78 4.98 -18.29
CA VAL A 36 6.65 5.71 -18.88
C VAL A 36 6.84 7.22 -19.07
N ILE A 37 7.86 7.62 -19.84
CA ILE A 37 7.82 8.95 -20.48
C ILE A 37 7.10 8.76 -21.83
N PRO A 38 5.87 9.30 -22.01
CA PRO A 38 5.16 9.20 -23.29
C PRO A 38 5.97 9.91 -24.38
N SER A 39 6.19 9.22 -25.49
CA SER A 39 7.03 9.70 -26.60
C SER A 39 6.20 10.27 -27.75
N THR A 40 4.94 9.87 -27.83
CA THR A 40 3.96 10.32 -28.82
C THR A 40 2.72 10.90 -28.16
N LEU A 41 1.94 11.66 -28.94
CA LEU A 41 0.62 12.12 -28.49
C LEU A 41 -0.30 10.94 -28.12
N SER A 42 -0.26 9.86 -28.91
CA SER A 42 -1.06 8.66 -28.66
C SER A 42 -0.70 7.98 -27.35
N ASP A 43 0.59 7.98 -26.95
CA ASP A 43 1.01 7.42 -25.66
C ASP A 43 0.44 8.23 -24.49
N ALA A 44 0.47 9.57 -24.61
CA ALA A 44 -0.09 10.46 -23.61
C ALA A 44 -1.62 10.31 -23.50
N GLU A 45 -2.31 10.22 -24.64
CA GLU A 45 -3.76 9.98 -24.71
C GLU A 45 -4.14 8.62 -24.11
N ALA A 46 -3.38 7.56 -24.37
CA ALA A 46 -3.64 6.23 -23.81
C ALA A 46 -3.56 6.22 -22.27
N ILE A 47 -2.65 7.02 -21.70
CA ILE A 47 -2.55 7.18 -20.25
C ILE A 47 -3.73 8.00 -19.71
N LEU A 48 -3.99 9.17 -20.30
CA LEU A 48 -5.04 10.09 -19.84
C LEU A 48 -6.46 9.52 -20.00
N ASN A 49 -6.69 8.73 -21.05
CA ASN A 49 -7.98 8.09 -21.30
C ASN A 49 -8.22 6.84 -20.43
N ARG A 50 -7.26 6.43 -19.60
CA ARG A 50 -7.42 5.36 -18.61
C ARG A 50 -8.12 5.87 -17.34
N THR A 51 -9.23 6.58 -17.54
CA THR A 51 -9.99 7.28 -16.50
C THR A 51 -10.53 6.35 -15.42
N THR A 52 -10.85 5.11 -15.77
CA THR A 52 -11.31 4.08 -14.82
C THR A 52 -10.31 3.78 -13.70
N ILE A 53 -9.02 4.08 -13.91
CA ILE A 53 -7.96 3.87 -12.91
C ILE A 53 -7.43 5.19 -12.39
N MET A 54 -7.23 6.19 -13.25
CA MET A 54 -6.69 7.48 -12.80
C MET A 54 -7.72 8.32 -12.04
N ASN A 55 -9.00 8.23 -12.40
CA ASN A 55 -10.06 9.05 -11.82
C ASN A 55 -11.03 8.20 -10.99
N GLU A 56 -11.35 7.00 -11.47
CA GLU A 56 -12.30 6.09 -10.79
C GLU A 56 -11.60 4.99 -9.99
N GLY A 57 -10.27 4.83 -10.14
CA GLY A 57 -9.44 4.03 -9.25
C GLY A 57 -9.31 4.76 -7.93
N ARG A 58 -10.41 4.76 -7.18
CA ARG A 58 -10.58 5.54 -5.96
C ARG A 58 -9.48 5.17 -4.97
N THR A 59 -8.76 6.16 -4.48
CA THR A 59 -8.28 6.10 -3.10
C THR A 59 -9.47 5.74 -2.22
N SER A 60 -9.31 4.72 -1.38
CA SER A 60 -10.40 4.24 -0.53
C SER A 60 -10.98 5.41 0.26
N PRO A 61 -12.28 5.75 0.14
CA PRO A 61 -12.90 6.82 0.90
C PRO A 61 -13.12 6.42 2.37
N LEU A 62 -12.55 5.28 2.80
CA LEU A 62 -12.67 4.75 4.15
C LEU A 62 -12.23 5.76 5.21
N GLY A 63 -11.17 6.53 4.94
CA GLY A 63 -10.72 7.58 5.85
C GLY A 63 -11.79 8.64 6.10
N ASP A 64 -12.43 9.13 5.04
CA ASP A 64 -13.47 10.14 5.15
C ASP A 64 -14.74 9.58 5.83
N ILE A 65 -15.13 8.35 5.48
CA ILE A 65 -16.29 7.68 6.08
C ILE A 65 -16.09 7.42 7.57
N ALA A 66 -14.87 7.01 7.97
CA ALA A 66 -14.53 6.74 9.36
C ALA A 66 -14.15 8.02 10.15
N ALA A 67 -14.01 9.18 9.51
CA ALA A 67 -13.66 10.42 10.21
C ALA A 67 -14.80 10.93 11.12
N GLY A 68 -16.05 10.54 10.83
CA GLY A 68 -17.22 11.00 11.59
C GLY A 68 -17.62 12.46 11.30
N ASP A 69 -17.05 13.06 10.25
CA ASP A 69 -17.25 14.48 9.90
C ASP A 69 -18.62 14.77 9.24
N PHE A 70 -19.35 13.74 8.83
CA PHE A 70 -20.67 13.88 8.21
C PHE A 70 -21.67 12.86 8.73
N ILE A 71 -22.95 13.23 8.65
CA ILE A 71 -24.06 12.35 9.00
C ILE A 71 -24.69 11.81 7.71
N VAL A 72 -24.79 10.49 7.60
CA VAL A 72 -25.55 9.85 6.51
C VAL A 72 -27.04 9.91 6.82
N PRO A 73 -27.87 10.56 5.99
CA PRO A 73 -29.31 10.60 6.19
C PRO A 73 -29.95 9.20 6.06
N SER A 74 -31.01 8.95 6.82
CA SER A 74 -31.73 7.67 6.80
C SER A 74 -32.27 7.30 5.41
N SER A 75 -32.64 8.30 4.61
CA SER A 75 -33.07 8.11 3.21
C SER A 75 -31.96 7.56 2.31
N TYR A 76 -30.70 7.85 2.62
CA TYR A 76 -29.54 7.43 1.82
C TYR A 76 -28.93 6.10 2.29
N TRP A 77 -29.25 5.67 3.51
CA TRP A 77 -28.66 4.49 4.15
C TRP A 77 -28.76 3.21 3.30
N ARG A 78 -29.85 3.05 2.55
CA ARG A 78 -30.09 1.90 1.64
C ARG A 78 -29.18 1.87 0.41
N SER A 79 -28.52 2.99 0.09
CA SER A 79 -27.63 3.11 -1.07
C SER A 79 -26.17 2.80 -0.73
N LEU A 80 -25.84 2.64 0.56
CA LEU A 80 -24.49 2.27 0.98
C LEU A 80 -24.21 0.81 0.64
N VAL A 81 -23.03 0.54 0.08
CA VAL A 81 -22.55 -0.84 -0.01
C VAL A 81 -22.11 -1.34 1.37
N PRO A 82 -22.12 -2.66 1.63
CA PRO A 82 -21.94 -3.20 2.99
C PRO A 82 -20.72 -2.66 3.75
N TRP A 83 -19.57 -2.56 3.08
CA TRP A 83 -18.35 -2.07 3.73
C TRP A 83 -18.40 -0.58 4.09
N GLN A 84 -19.14 0.24 3.33
CA GLN A 84 -19.33 1.66 3.66
C GLN A 84 -20.21 1.82 4.91
N ALA A 85 -21.27 1.03 5.02
CA ALA A 85 -22.13 1.02 6.20
C ALA A 85 -21.38 0.51 7.43
N ASN A 86 -20.58 -0.55 7.28
CA ASN A 86 -19.75 -1.09 8.37
C ASN A 86 -18.69 -0.09 8.83
N ALA A 87 -18.03 0.60 7.88
CA ALA A 87 -17.07 1.66 8.18
C ALA A 87 -17.70 2.83 8.92
N TYR A 88 -18.86 3.31 8.45
CA TYR A 88 -19.58 4.40 9.10
C TYR A 88 -20.03 4.04 10.52
N LEU A 89 -20.30 2.76 10.78
CA LEU A 89 -20.68 2.23 12.10
C LEU A 89 -19.49 1.73 12.93
N TRP A 90 -18.25 1.87 12.43
CA TRP A 90 -17.02 1.45 13.12
C TRP A 90 -17.06 -0.02 13.56
N LYS A 91 -17.55 -0.91 12.69
CA LYS A 91 -17.57 -2.35 12.98
C LYS A 91 -16.17 -2.96 12.86
N GLU A 92 -15.94 -4.05 13.59
CA GLU A 92 -14.69 -4.80 13.54
C GLU A 92 -14.42 -5.40 12.14
N GLU A 93 -15.47 -5.91 11.49
CA GLU A 93 -15.40 -6.45 10.13
C GLU A 93 -15.92 -5.43 9.11
N LEU A 94 -14.98 -4.82 8.37
CA LEU A 94 -15.29 -3.78 7.38
C LEU A 94 -15.66 -4.38 6.02
N PHE A 95 -14.77 -5.21 5.47
CA PHE A 95 -14.96 -5.81 4.15
C PHE A 95 -15.66 -7.15 4.31
N VAL A 96 -16.95 -7.18 4.00
CA VAL A 96 -17.69 -8.42 3.88
C VAL A 96 -17.45 -8.95 2.48
N ASP A 97 -16.83 -10.12 2.35
CA ASP A 97 -16.66 -10.74 1.05
C ASP A 97 -18.05 -11.11 0.50
N ASN A 98 -18.39 -10.62 -0.69
CA ASN A 98 -19.66 -10.95 -1.33
C ASN A 98 -19.63 -12.31 -2.02
N ILE A 99 -18.51 -13.03 -1.87
CA ILE A 99 -18.34 -14.42 -2.26
C ILE A 99 -18.05 -15.14 -0.96
N GLY A 100 -18.87 -16.13 -0.59
CA GLY A 100 -18.69 -16.90 0.63
C GLY A 100 -17.43 -17.77 0.63
N LEU A 101 -16.26 -17.15 0.52
CA LEU A 101 -14.94 -17.76 0.61
C LEU A 101 -14.12 -16.87 1.53
N GLU A 102 -14.11 -17.28 2.80
CA GLU A 102 -13.16 -16.84 3.82
C GLU A 102 -11.74 -16.81 3.23
N ASN A 103 -11.00 -15.74 3.54
CA ASN A 103 -9.54 -15.83 3.68
C ASN A 103 -9.21 -15.76 5.17
#